data_AF-A0A8T7KY75-F1
#
_entry.id   AF-A0A8T7KY75-F1
#
_cell.length_a   1.000
_cell.length_b   1.000
_cell.length_c   1.000
_cell.angle_alpha   90.00
_cell.angle_beta   90.00
_cell.angle_gamma   90.00
#
_symmetry.space_group_name_H-M   'P 1'
#
loop_
_entity.id
_entity.type
_entity.pdbx_description
1 polymer ?
#
loop_
_entity_poly.entity_id
_entity_poly.type
_entity_poly.pdbx_seq_one_letter_code
_entity_poly.pdbx_strand_id
1 'polypeptide(L)'
;MSNESRYEEIIRRIRQRRQQAEAEPQQESLGGILDELNALECLEAAGKKRLPQINCYGPGVFRGFGPPVWSGAALWYKRRGYYEYRTLYLLGIWAISGSPPVVVVGTKELAFNAPAFNPESYYFHLRRQFDVYYAGDAGPPPPDLWRCHMVYNPARRLEQRQAIEAALEAWMDENR
;
A
#
# COMPACT_ATOMS: atom_id res chain seq x y z
N MET A 1 19.60 24.17 -21.65
CA MET A 1 18.18 23.74 -21.75
C MET A 1 17.54 24.56 -22.86
N SER A 2 17.03 23.94 -23.92
CA SER A 2 16.39 24.68 -25.03
C SER A 2 14.96 25.10 -24.64
N ASN A 3 14.42 26.10 -25.34
CA ASN A 3 13.03 26.53 -25.15
C ASN A 3 12.02 25.40 -25.43
N GLU A 4 12.34 24.47 -26.33
CA GLU A 4 11.51 23.30 -26.64
C GLU A 4 11.44 22.33 -25.45
N SER A 5 12.58 22.01 -24.81
CA SER A 5 12.59 21.12 -23.63
C SER A 5 11.77 21.67 -22.47
N ARG A 6 11.78 23.01 -22.29
CA ARG A 6 10.98 23.67 -21.26
C ARG A 6 9.48 23.63 -21.58
N TYR A 7 9.13 23.76 -22.86
CA TYR A 7 7.74 23.71 -23.32
C TYR A 7 7.15 22.29 -23.20
N GLU A 8 7.90 21.27 -23.59
CA GLU A 8 7.53 19.86 -23.41
C GLU A 8 7.33 19.50 -21.93
N GLU A 9 8.21 19.98 -21.06
CA GLU A 9 8.07 19.77 -19.61
C GLU A 9 6.80 20.42 -19.06
N ILE A 10 6.46 21.63 -19.50
CA ILE A 10 5.23 22.33 -19.11
C ILE A 10 4.00 21.55 -19.58
N ILE A 11 3.96 21.11 -20.84
CA ILE A 11 2.85 20.30 -21.37
C ILE A 11 2.71 18.99 -20.59
N ARG A 12 3.83 18.31 -20.28
CA ARG A 12 3.82 17.07 -19.48
C ARG A 12 3.21 17.32 -18.10
N ARG A 13 3.60 18.40 -17.40
CA ARG A 13 3.04 18.78 -16.10
C ARG A 13 1.55 19.10 -16.18
N ILE A 14 1.11 19.79 -17.24
CA ILE A 14 -0.31 20.09 -17.45
C ILE A 14 -1.12 18.80 -17.67
N ARG A 15 -0.61 17.87 -18.49
CA ARG A 15 -1.24 16.57 -18.72
C ARG A 15 -1.34 15.76 -17.43
N GLN A 16 -0.26 15.69 -16.64
CA GLN A 16 -0.25 14.99 -15.36
C GLN A 16 -1.27 15.58 -14.38
N ARG A 17 -1.36 16.92 -14.27
CA ARG A 17 -2.35 17.59 -13.41
C ARG A 17 -3.78 17.31 -13.84
N ARG A 18 -4.07 17.31 -15.15
CA ARG A 18 -5.41 16.97 -15.66
C ARG A 18 -5.77 15.52 -15.35
N GLN A 19 -4.87 14.59 -15.59
CA GLN A 19 -5.08 13.17 -15.26
C GLN A 19 -5.32 12.96 -13.76
N GLN A 20 -4.60 13.66 -12.90
CA GLN A 20 -4.83 13.63 -11.45
C GLN A 20 -6.22 14.16 -11.09
N ALA A 21 -6.59 15.34 -11.61
CA ALA A 21 -7.90 15.94 -11.35
C ALA A 21 -9.06 15.07 -11.85
N GLU A 22 -8.89 14.38 -12.97
CA GLU A 22 -9.88 13.42 -13.49
C GLU A 22 -10.01 12.16 -12.63
N ALA A 23 -8.90 11.71 -12.02
CA ALA A 23 -8.86 10.52 -11.18
C ALA A 23 -9.21 10.79 -9.70
N GLU A 24 -9.25 12.05 -9.25
CA GLU A 24 -9.56 12.45 -7.87
C GLU A 24 -10.93 11.95 -7.36
N PRO A 25 -12.05 12.08 -8.11
CA PRO A 25 -13.34 11.55 -7.67
C PRO A 25 -13.34 10.03 -7.52
N GLN A 26 -12.64 9.33 -8.42
CA GLN A 26 -12.49 7.89 -8.36
C GLN A 26 -11.64 7.47 -7.16
N GLN A 27 -10.57 8.22 -6.86
CA GLN A 27 -9.75 8.04 -5.67
C GLN A 27 -10.54 8.18 -4.37
N GLU A 28 -11.37 9.22 -4.27
CA GLU A 28 -12.22 9.45 -3.10
C GLU A 28 -13.23 8.31 -2.92
N SER A 29 -13.86 7.87 -4.00
CA SER A 29 -14.76 6.70 -3.98
C SER A 29 -14.04 5.42 -3.52
N LEU A 30 -12.83 5.14 -4.02
CA LEU A 30 -12.03 3.99 -3.61
C LEU A 30 -11.57 4.10 -2.15
N GLY A 31 -11.30 5.32 -1.66
CA GLY A 31 -11.04 5.58 -0.24
C GLY A 31 -12.25 5.24 0.62
N GLY A 32 -13.44 5.70 0.22
CA GLY A 32 -14.70 5.38 0.89
C GLY A 32 -14.99 3.89 0.97
N ILE A 33 -14.64 3.12 -0.07
CA ILE A 33 -14.73 1.64 -0.04
C ILE A 33 -13.87 1.05 1.08
N LEU A 34 -12.63 1.54 1.25
CA LEU A 34 -11.74 1.05 2.30
C LEU A 34 -12.22 1.42 3.70
N ASP A 35 -12.81 2.61 3.86
CA ASP A 35 -13.44 3.04 5.10
C ASP A 35 -14.68 2.17 5.41
N GLU A 36 -15.52 1.89 4.41
CA GLU A 36 -16.65 0.97 4.51
C GLU A 36 -16.23 -0.47 4.83
N LEU A 37 -14.97 -0.84 4.60
CA LEU A 37 -14.42 -2.15 4.95
C LEU A 37 -13.51 -2.11 6.18
N ASN A 38 -13.45 -1.00 6.91
CA ASN A 38 -12.60 -0.80 8.10
C ASN A 38 -11.12 -1.18 7.86
N ALA A 39 -10.61 -1.00 6.63
CA ALA A 39 -9.32 -1.52 6.22
C ALA A 39 -8.15 -1.08 7.13
N LEU A 40 -8.14 0.20 7.51
CA LEU A 40 -7.10 0.76 8.37
C LEU A 40 -7.13 0.13 9.77
N GLU A 41 -8.31 0.02 10.39
CA GLU A 41 -8.49 -0.58 11.72
C GLU A 41 -8.06 -2.05 11.75
N CYS A 42 -8.41 -2.82 10.71
CA CYS A 42 -8.00 -4.21 10.57
C CYS A 42 -6.47 -4.34 10.53
N LEU A 43 -5.77 -3.48 9.77
CA LEU A 43 -4.31 -3.48 9.70
C LEU A 43 -3.66 -2.99 10.99
N GLU A 44 -4.25 -2.01 11.68
CA GLU A 44 -3.78 -1.59 13.00
C GLU A 44 -3.88 -2.72 14.02
N ALA A 45 -4.99 -3.45 14.03
CA ALA A 45 -5.18 -4.60 14.90
C ALA A 45 -4.14 -5.69 14.62
N ALA A 46 -3.88 -5.98 13.33
CA ALA A 46 -2.84 -6.93 12.92
C ALA A 46 -1.44 -6.46 13.35
N GLY A 47 -1.10 -5.19 13.14
CA GLY A 47 0.19 -4.60 13.50
C GLY A 47 0.46 -4.52 15.01
N LYS A 48 -0.59 -4.48 15.84
CA LYS A 48 -0.50 -4.48 17.31
C LYS A 48 -0.23 -5.88 17.89
N LYS A 49 -0.47 -6.97 17.16
CA LYS A 49 -0.18 -8.32 17.64
C LYS A 49 1.34 -8.55 17.72
N ARG A 50 1.77 -9.23 18.77
CA ARG A 50 3.19 -9.59 18.95
C ARG A 50 3.53 -10.77 18.04
N LEU A 51 4.19 -10.47 16.93
CA LEU A 51 4.72 -11.45 16.00
C LEU A 51 6.24 -11.61 16.26
N PRO A 52 6.75 -12.78 16.66
CA PRO A 52 8.14 -12.94 17.07
C PRO A 52 9.11 -12.96 15.88
N GLN A 53 8.66 -13.31 14.69
CA GLN A 53 9.50 -13.37 13.50
C GLN A 53 9.70 -12.02 12.83
N ILE A 54 8.80 -11.06 13.08
CA ILE A 54 8.78 -9.78 12.37
C ILE A 54 8.61 -8.58 13.29
N ASN A 55 8.98 -7.41 12.77
CA ASN A 55 8.70 -6.11 13.36
C ASN A 55 7.79 -5.34 12.40
N CYS A 56 6.61 -4.97 12.88
CA CYS A 56 5.64 -4.20 12.13
C CYS A 56 5.79 -2.71 12.40
N TYR A 57 5.46 -1.90 11.41
CA TYR A 57 5.47 -0.45 11.45
C TYR A 57 4.16 0.05 10.87
N GLY A 58 3.61 1.08 11.52
CA GLY A 58 2.20 1.43 11.48
C GLY A 58 1.59 1.46 10.08
N PRO A 59 0.29 1.19 9.97
CA PRO A 59 -0.35 1.28 8.68
C PRO A 59 -0.44 2.73 8.22
N GLY A 60 -0.16 2.95 6.94
CA GLY A 60 -0.33 4.24 6.27
C GLY A 60 -1.38 4.15 5.17
N VAL A 61 -1.96 5.30 4.81
CA VAL A 61 -2.89 5.42 3.68
C VAL A 61 -2.14 5.96 2.47
N PHE A 62 -2.36 5.33 1.32
CA PHE A 62 -1.66 5.59 0.08
C PHE A 62 -2.63 5.64 -1.10
N ARG A 63 -2.24 6.40 -2.12
CA ARG A 63 -3.05 6.67 -3.31
C ARG A 63 -2.19 6.60 -4.57
N GLY A 64 -2.75 6.03 -5.63
CA GLY A 64 -2.13 5.98 -6.95
C GLY A 64 -3.06 6.43 -8.06
N PHE A 65 -2.60 7.43 -8.83
CA PHE A 65 -3.35 8.03 -9.94
C PHE A 65 -3.00 7.41 -11.31
N GLY A 66 -2.07 6.46 -11.37
CA GLY A 66 -1.77 5.73 -12.60
C GLY A 66 -2.88 4.72 -12.93
N PRO A 67 -3.04 4.29 -14.19
CA PRO A 67 -4.02 3.25 -14.54
C PRO A 67 -3.49 1.85 -14.12
N PRO A 68 -4.28 1.03 -13.40
CA PRO A 68 -5.57 1.36 -12.80
C PRO A 68 -5.40 2.25 -11.55
N VAL A 69 -6.29 3.23 -11.39
CA VAL A 69 -6.36 4.11 -10.20
C VAL A 69 -6.60 3.24 -8.96
N TRP A 70 -5.92 3.49 -7.85
CA TRP A 70 -6.05 2.68 -6.65
C TRP A 70 -5.90 3.49 -5.35
N SER A 71 -6.66 3.12 -4.32
CA SER A 71 -6.46 3.58 -2.94
C SER A 71 -6.05 2.39 -2.09
N GLY A 72 -5.19 2.59 -1.10
CA GLY A 72 -4.72 1.48 -0.26
C GLY A 72 -4.38 1.90 1.16
N ALA A 73 -4.56 0.98 2.09
CA ALA A 73 -3.95 1.04 3.41
C ALA A 73 -2.89 -0.07 3.50
N ALA A 74 -1.70 0.25 4.01
CA ALA A 74 -0.62 -0.74 4.08
C ALA A 74 0.18 -0.62 5.37
N LEU A 75 0.39 -1.76 6.02
CA LEU A 75 1.34 -2.02 7.10
C LEU A 75 2.66 -2.47 6.47
N TRP A 76 3.79 -1.90 6.87
CA TRP A 76 5.09 -2.43 6.45
C TRP A 76 5.79 -3.14 7.60
N TYR A 77 6.53 -4.19 7.28
CA TYR A 77 7.17 -5.04 8.26
C TYR A 77 8.50 -5.58 7.76
N LYS A 78 9.32 -6.02 8.71
CA LYS A 78 10.63 -6.61 8.47
C LYS A 78 10.79 -7.87 9.27
N ARG A 79 11.49 -8.85 8.71
CA ARG A 79 11.98 -9.99 9.47
C ARG A 79 12.98 -9.54 10.52
N ARG A 80 13.02 -10.24 11.65
CA ARG A 80 14.03 -10.02 12.68
C ARG A 80 15.34 -10.65 12.24
N GLY A 81 16.41 -9.86 12.29
CA GLY A 81 17.75 -10.31 11.91
C GLY A 81 18.68 -9.13 11.64
N TYR A 82 19.98 -9.36 11.76
CA TYR A 82 20.99 -8.29 11.70
C TYR A 82 21.14 -7.69 10.28
N TYR A 83 20.82 -8.46 9.22
CA TYR A 83 20.95 -8.05 7.82
C TYR A 83 19.63 -7.87 7.07
N GLU A 84 18.50 -7.91 7.77
CA GLU A 84 17.16 -7.85 7.19
C GLU A 84 16.72 -6.42 6.82
N TYR A 85 17.64 -5.46 6.64
CA TYR A 85 17.33 -4.11 6.16
C TYR A 85 17.28 -3.97 4.64
N ARG A 86 17.70 -5.01 3.92
CA ARG A 86 17.71 -4.99 2.45
C ARG A 86 16.31 -5.15 1.85
N THR A 87 15.40 -5.76 2.60
CA THR A 87 14.04 -6.05 2.15
C THR A 87 13.05 -5.49 3.16
N LEU A 88 12.07 -4.75 2.65
CA LEU A 88 10.87 -4.39 3.38
C LEU A 88 9.69 -5.12 2.78
N TYR A 89 8.80 -5.60 3.63
CA TYR A 89 7.57 -6.23 3.19
C TYR A 89 6.41 -5.26 3.48
N LEU A 90 5.48 -5.16 2.54
CA LEU A 90 4.21 -4.45 2.69
C LEU A 90 3.11 -5.49 2.75
N LEU A 91 2.29 -5.44 3.79
CA LEU A 91 0.98 -6.07 3.86
C LEU A 91 -0.05 -4.97 3.66
N GLY A 92 -0.96 -5.11 2.71
CA GLY A 92 -1.95 -4.06 2.46
C GLY A 92 -3.29 -4.57 2.02
N ILE A 93 -4.22 -3.62 2.04
CA ILE A 93 -5.58 -3.73 1.55
C ILE A 93 -5.75 -2.60 0.53
N TRP A 94 -6.06 -2.96 -0.71
CA TRP A 94 -6.18 -2.02 -1.82
C TRP A 94 -7.58 -2.10 -2.43
N ALA A 95 -8.16 -0.95 -2.72
CA ALA A 95 -9.31 -0.81 -3.60
C ALA A 95 -8.80 -0.32 -4.96
N ILE A 96 -9.00 -1.14 -5.99
CA ILE A 96 -8.54 -0.92 -7.35
C ILE A 96 -9.74 -0.56 -8.22
N SER A 97 -9.59 0.51 -9.01
CA SER A 97 -10.59 0.92 -9.99
C SER A 97 -10.92 -0.19 -10.97
N GLY A 98 -12.21 -0.29 -11.28
CA GLY A 98 -12.79 -1.26 -12.21
C GLY A 98 -14.29 -1.03 -12.31
N SER A 99 -14.96 -1.77 -13.19
CA SER A 99 -16.42 -1.78 -13.28
C SER A 99 -16.91 -3.22 -13.15
N PRO A 100 -17.17 -3.70 -11.93
CA PRO A 100 -17.09 -3.04 -10.61
C PRO A 100 -15.67 -2.94 -10.00
N PRO A 101 -15.44 -2.10 -8.96
CA PRO A 101 -14.16 -2.04 -8.24
C PRO A 101 -13.79 -3.37 -7.56
N VAL A 102 -12.49 -3.62 -7.40
CA VAL A 102 -11.96 -4.83 -6.76
C VAL A 102 -11.19 -4.45 -5.51
N VAL A 103 -11.43 -5.19 -4.42
CA VAL A 103 -10.66 -5.10 -3.19
C VAL A 103 -9.70 -6.27 -3.10
N VAL A 104 -8.44 -5.99 -2.78
CA VAL A 104 -7.34 -6.96 -2.73
C VAL A 104 -6.65 -6.86 -1.38
N VAL A 105 -6.36 -8.01 -0.77
CA VAL A 105 -5.42 -8.14 0.35
C VAL A 105 -4.21 -8.91 -0.15
N GLY A 106 -3.02 -8.44 0.15
CA GLY A 106 -1.81 -9.09 -0.34
C GLY A 106 -0.53 -8.55 0.26
N THR A 107 0.57 -9.17 -0.15
CA THR A 107 1.90 -8.80 0.32
C THR A 107 2.83 -8.49 -0.85
N LYS A 108 3.71 -7.51 -0.70
CA LYS A 108 4.80 -7.28 -1.65
C LYS A 108 6.11 -6.94 -0.96
N GLU A 109 7.20 -7.15 -1.69
CA GLU A 109 8.55 -6.85 -1.25
C GLU A 109 9.07 -5.59 -1.93
N LEU A 110 9.76 -4.76 -1.16
CA LEU A 110 10.48 -3.59 -1.63
C LEU A 110 11.97 -3.75 -1.34
N ALA A 111 12.79 -3.46 -2.36
CA ALA A 111 14.23 -3.51 -2.25
C ALA A 111 14.78 -2.18 -1.71
N PHE A 112 15.78 -2.27 -0.83
CA PHE A 112 16.50 -1.11 -0.33
C PHE A 112 17.20 -0.36 -1.48
N ASN A 113 17.04 0.95 -1.53
CA ASN A 113 17.50 1.80 -2.64
C ASN A 113 18.28 3.05 -2.18
N ALA A 114 18.53 3.21 -0.88
CA ALA A 114 19.33 4.33 -0.40
C ALA A 114 20.83 4.11 -0.67
N PRO A 115 21.59 5.17 -1.00
CA PRO A 115 23.01 5.06 -1.34
C PRO A 115 23.89 4.62 -0.15
N ALA A 116 23.46 4.90 1.08
CA ALA A 116 24.14 4.46 2.29
C ALA A 116 23.12 4.19 3.42
N PHE A 117 23.42 3.20 4.26
CA PHE A 117 22.61 2.86 5.43
C PHE A 117 23.11 3.63 6.67
N ASN A 118 22.27 4.51 7.21
CA ASN A 118 22.49 5.16 8.51
C ASN A 118 21.45 4.63 9.52
N PRO A 119 21.86 3.90 10.58
CA PRO A 119 20.93 3.29 11.53
C PRO A 119 19.98 4.27 12.25
N GLU A 120 20.49 5.43 12.68
CA GLU A 120 19.71 6.40 13.46
C GLU A 120 18.61 7.04 12.61
N SER A 121 18.97 7.53 11.42
CA SER A 121 18.01 8.09 10.47
C SER A 121 17.03 7.02 9.98
N TYR A 122 17.53 5.81 9.74
CA TYR A 122 16.74 4.69 9.23
C TYR A 122 15.55 4.38 10.13
N TYR A 123 15.76 4.11 11.43
CA TYR A 123 14.66 3.74 12.32
C TYR A 123 13.71 4.91 12.61
N PHE A 124 14.21 6.14 12.62
CA PHE A 124 13.39 7.34 12.78
C PHE A 124 12.39 7.49 11.62
N HIS A 125 12.88 7.40 10.38
CA HIS A 125 12.05 7.58 9.19
C HIS A 125 11.17 6.36 8.90
N LEU A 126 11.69 5.14 9.06
CA LEU A 126 10.94 3.92 8.79
C LEU A 126 9.63 3.84 9.59
N ARG A 127 9.60 4.37 10.81
CA ARG A 127 8.37 4.42 11.62
C ARG A 127 7.27 5.32 11.03
N ARG A 128 7.63 6.24 10.14
CA ARG A 128 6.74 7.25 9.57
C ARG A 128 6.40 6.94 8.12
N GLN A 129 7.42 6.64 7.31
CA GLN A 129 7.31 6.42 5.87
C GLN A 129 8.39 5.44 5.41
N PHE A 130 8.06 4.61 4.42
CA PHE A 130 8.99 3.61 3.89
C PHE A 130 9.73 4.07 2.63
N ASP A 131 9.14 4.99 1.87
CA ASP A 131 9.56 5.44 0.53
C ASP A 131 10.90 6.18 0.52
N VAL A 132 11.37 6.64 1.68
CA VAL A 132 12.70 7.26 1.86
C VAL A 132 13.84 6.30 1.54
N TYR A 133 13.70 5.01 1.88
CA TYR A 133 14.80 4.04 1.83
C TYR A 133 14.60 2.89 0.84
N TYR A 134 13.37 2.69 0.36
CA TYR A 134 13.00 1.53 -0.44
C TYR A 134 12.49 1.95 -1.82
N ALA A 135 12.92 1.25 -2.86
CA ALA A 135 12.43 1.43 -4.22
C ALA A 135 11.03 0.82 -4.37
N GLY A 136 10.14 1.59 -5.00
CA GLY A 136 8.78 1.17 -5.33
C GLY A 136 7.73 2.15 -4.82
N ASP A 137 6.48 1.72 -4.88
CA ASP A 137 5.33 2.47 -4.37
C ASP A 137 4.59 1.65 -3.30
N ALA A 138 3.51 2.20 -2.75
CA ALA A 138 2.59 1.49 -1.87
C ALA A 138 1.44 0.81 -2.63
N GLY A 139 1.52 0.68 -3.95
CA GLY A 139 0.46 0.14 -4.79
C GLY A 139 0.20 -1.35 -4.57
N PRO A 140 -0.87 -1.89 -5.16
CA PRO A 140 -1.23 -3.29 -5.00
C PRO A 140 -0.13 -4.23 -5.53
N PRO A 141 0.05 -5.41 -4.90
CA PRO A 141 0.91 -6.46 -5.43
C PRO A 141 0.36 -7.03 -6.75
N PRO A 142 1.20 -7.73 -7.54
CA PRO A 142 0.73 -8.51 -8.66
C PRO A 142 -0.19 -9.68 -8.21
N PRO A 143 -1.05 -10.22 -9.09
CA PRO A 143 -2.12 -11.17 -8.72
C PRO A 143 -1.66 -12.47 -8.04
N ASP A 144 -0.46 -12.93 -8.35
CA ASP A 144 0.19 -14.10 -7.76
C ASP A 144 0.51 -13.93 -6.27
N LEU A 145 0.59 -12.69 -5.79
CA LEU A 145 0.85 -12.36 -4.39
C LEU A 145 -0.41 -11.91 -3.63
N TRP A 146 -1.60 -12.08 -4.24
CA TRP A 146 -2.87 -11.81 -3.59
C TRP A 146 -3.23 -12.92 -2.62
N ARG A 147 -3.50 -12.55 -1.37
CA ARG A 147 -4.01 -13.47 -0.33
C ARG A 147 -5.52 -13.60 -0.40
N CYS A 148 -6.18 -12.51 -0.77
CA CYS A 148 -7.61 -12.45 -0.95
C CYS A 148 -7.93 -11.38 -2.01
N HIS A 149 -8.94 -11.64 -2.84
CA HIS A 149 -9.50 -10.62 -3.72
C HIS A 149 -11.01 -10.81 -3.84
N MET A 150 -11.73 -9.70 -3.98
CA MET A 150 -13.18 -9.71 -4.10
C MET A 150 -13.66 -8.49 -4.88
N VAL A 151 -14.71 -8.67 -5.67
CA VAL A 151 -15.46 -7.54 -6.24
C VAL A 151 -16.20 -6.82 -5.13
N TYR A 152 -16.03 -5.50 -5.01
CA TYR A 152 -16.72 -4.71 -3.99
C TYR A 152 -18.23 -4.77 -4.15
N ASN A 153 -18.94 -5.03 -3.04
CA ASN A 153 -20.39 -5.03 -3.02
C ASN A 153 -20.88 -4.45 -1.68
N PRO A 154 -21.49 -3.24 -1.68
CA PRO A 154 -21.91 -2.59 -0.44
C PRO A 154 -22.95 -3.40 0.35
N ALA A 155 -23.79 -4.19 -0.34
CA ALA A 155 -24.78 -5.05 0.31
C ALA A 155 -24.15 -6.23 1.07
N ARG A 156 -22.92 -6.61 0.72
CA ARG A 156 -22.17 -7.71 1.35
C ARG A 156 -20.96 -7.22 2.15
N ARG A 157 -20.90 -5.92 2.48
CA ARG A 157 -19.75 -5.31 3.16
C ARG A 157 -19.30 -6.05 4.44
N LEU A 158 -20.23 -6.62 5.21
CA LEU A 158 -19.91 -7.36 6.44
C LEU A 158 -19.19 -8.68 6.13
N GLU A 159 -19.66 -9.43 5.13
CA GLU A 159 -19.00 -10.66 4.66
C GLU A 159 -17.59 -10.34 4.10
N GLN A 160 -17.48 -9.21 3.39
CA GLN A 160 -16.20 -8.75 2.83
C GLN A 160 -15.20 -8.37 3.92
N ARG A 161 -15.64 -7.70 4.99
CA ARG A 161 -14.82 -7.42 6.18
C ARG A 161 -14.31 -8.71 6.82
N GLN A 162 -15.19 -9.70 7.00
CA GLN A 162 -14.79 -11.00 7.56
C GLN A 162 -13.75 -11.71 6.69
N ALA A 163 -13.89 -11.65 5.35
CA ALA A 163 -12.90 -12.22 4.44
C ALA A 163 -11.53 -11.52 4.55
N ILE A 164 -11.52 -10.20 4.71
CA ILE A 164 -10.29 -9.42 4.95
C ILE A 164 -9.66 -9.82 6.29
N GLU A 165 -10.44 -9.88 7.37
CA GLU A 165 -9.97 -10.27 8.69
C GLU A 165 -9.37 -11.68 8.67
N ALA A 166 -10.04 -12.65 8.05
CA ALA A 166 -9.53 -14.01 7.89
C ALA A 166 -8.20 -14.05 7.12
N ALA A 167 -8.07 -13.24 6.05
CA ALA A 167 -6.82 -13.15 5.29
C ALA A 167 -5.67 -12.55 6.12
N LEU A 168 -5.96 -11.57 6.96
CA LEU A 168 -4.98 -10.99 7.89
C LEU A 168 -4.61 -11.96 9.01
N GLU A 169 -5.57 -12.73 9.53
CA GLU A 169 -5.32 -13.78 10.52
C GLU A 169 -4.41 -14.88 9.99
N ALA A 170 -4.66 -15.38 8.78
CA ALA A 170 -3.78 -16.33 8.13
C ALA A 170 -2.35 -15.79 7.99
N TRP A 171 -2.19 -14.52 7.58
CA TRP A 171 -0.87 -13.88 7.53
C TRP A 171 -0.21 -13.77 8.91
N MET A 172 -0.96 -13.46 9.96
CA MET A 172 -0.41 -13.40 11.32
C MET A 172 0.07 -14.77 11.81
N ASP A 173 -0.68 -15.83 11.51
CA ASP A 173 -0.31 -17.20 11.91
C ASP A 173 0.96 -17.68 11.21
N GLU A 174 1.17 -17.31 9.93
CA GLU A 174 2.42 -17.58 9.20
C GLU A 174 3.65 -16.87 9.79
N ASN A 175 3.46 -15.77 10.51
CA ASN A 175 4.52 -14.93 11.07
C ASN A 175 4.65 -15.06 12.60
N ARG A 176 3.97 -16.04 13.18
CA ARG A 176 4.03 -16.40 14.60
C ARG A 176 5.29 -17.19 14.96
#